data_AF-A0A3Q1FKP0-F1
#
_entry.id   AF-A0A3Q1FKP0-F1
#
_cell.length_a   1.000
_cell.length_b   1.000
_cell.length_c   1.000
_cell.angle_alpha   90.00
_cell.angle_beta   90.00
_cell.angle_gamma   90.00
#
_symmetry.space_group_name_H-M   'P 1'
#
loop_
_entity.id
_entity.type
_entity.pdbx_description
1 polymer ?
#
loop_
_entity_poly.entity_id
_entity_poly.type
_entity_poly.pdbx_seq_one_letter_code
_entity_poly.pdbx_strand_id
1 'polypeptide(L)'
;MTTHVTQCSSTTLSHSLSDDDEMGGAQGVELRLVTTEEDETEAGPISDVTALVLRHRHGYRRAGVLLCACGVIVFTAAFLLAYGVLSGRYHCSQSGDQEEEQQRGGATSPAGGGPGLYLGELRVMMRKLLQDEDIHNTVSRVSRAPHPPGSSEGTALASEILRRFRQLQMDHTWTESLYATLQFPDRAQRSSLRLVDSAGGILEQISLNLSDFCPYSATGTTTGGVVYANYGRPADFNWLKSAGVSVAGCVVVMRVGGGVSFAEKVWLAERNGAGGVLIYPDPADLPQDPRRLGLNTHTAVSEHVHLGSGDPFTPGFPSFNHTQFPPIQSSGLPFIPALPITATVAAQLLSQLSGASCPPSWRGRLPYVRCVVGPDLSAGRRVQLSVHNKMAPILLNNIFSSLEGRVEPG
;
A
#
# COMPACT_ATOMS: atom_id res chain seq x y z
N MET A 1 -71.90 -2.62 -6.40
CA MET A 1 -71.92 -2.72 -4.92
C MET A 1 -70.49 -2.51 -4.45
N THR A 2 -70.14 -1.37 -3.82
CA THR A 2 -70.48 -0.95 -2.44
C THR A 2 -69.77 -1.82 -1.39
N THR A 3 -69.01 -1.30 -0.42
CA THR A 3 -68.82 0.13 -0.04
C THR A 3 -67.52 0.34 0.75
N HIS A 4 -67.09 1.61 0.78
CA HIS A 4 -66.22 2.27 1.75
C HIS A 4 -65.93 1.55 3.09
N VAL A 5 -64.67 1.68 3.53
CA VAL A 5 -64.35 2.06 4.92
C VAL A 5 -63.65 3.42 4.86
N THR A 6 -64.01 4.35 5.76
CA THR A 6 -63.68 5.78 5.64
C THR A 6 -62.98 6.30 6.90
N GLN A 7 -61.79 6.87 6.68
CA GLN A 7 -61.18 8.07 7.31
C GLN A 7 -61.70 8.60 8.67
N CYS A 8 -60.77 8.76 9.61
CA CYS A 8 -60.60 9.89 10.55
C CYS A 8 -59.11 9.86 11.01
N SER A 9 -58.31 10.93 11.11
CA SER A 9 -58.50 12.27 11.75
C SER A 9 -58.57 12.12 13.29
N SER A 10 -57.80 12.81 14.15
CA SER A 10 -56.95 14.03 14.04
C SER A 10 -55.71 13.86 14.98
N THR A 11 -54.82 14.81 15.32
CA THR A 11 -54.80 16.29 15.24
C THR A 11 -53.34 16.79 15.27
N THR A 12 -53.06 17.96 14.67
CA THR A 12 -51.82 18.72 14.91
C THR A 12 -51.94 19.60 16.15
N LEU A 13 -50.82 19.90 16.82
CA LEU A 13 -50.68 21.13 17.60
C LEU A 13 -49.21 21.57 17.68
N SER A 14 -48.92 22.70 17.06
CA SER A 14 -47.65 23.42 17.14
C SER A 14 -47.61 24.31 18.37
N HIS A 15 -46.42 24.65 18.85
CA HIS A 15 -46.22 25.96 19.47
C HIS A 15 -44.95 26.64 18.95
N SER A 16 -45.08 27.92 18.66
CA SER A 16 -44.03 28.84 18.19
C SER A 16 -43.84 29.96 19.23
N LEU A 17 -43.10 31.02 18.83
CA LEU A 17 -42.54 32.14 19.63
C LEU A 17 -41.11 31.79 20.13
N SER A 18 -40.01 32.45 19.73
CA SER A 18 -39.77 33.84 19.27
C SER A 18 -39.91 34.85 20.44
N ASP A 19 -38.97 35.74 20.77
CA ASP A 19 -37.62 36.10 20.23
C ASP A 19 -36.68 36.48 21.44
N ASP A 20 -35.49 37.12 21.39
CA ASP A 20 -34.72 37.79 20.32
C ASP A 20 -33.21 38.01 20.65
N ASP A 21 -32.43 38.38 19.62
CA ASP A 21 -31.23 39.25 19.49
C ASP A 21 -29.81 39.06 20.12
N GLU A 22 -28.86 39.66 19.36
CA GLU A 22 -27.48 40.16 19.57
C GLU A 22 -26.21 39.28 19.83
N MET A 23 -25.35 39.31 18.79
CA MET A 23 -23.90 39.66 18.78
C MET A 23 -22.79 38.67 19.24
N GLY A 24 -21.84 38.47 18.32
CA GLY A 24 -20.48 37.96 18.56
C GLY A 24 -20.18 36.62 17.88
N GLY A 25 -19.14 36.48 17.04
CA GLY A 25 -18.17 37.45 16.52
C GLY A 25 -17.13 36.70 15.68
N ALA A 26 -17.02 37.00 14.38
CA ALA A 26 -16.38 36.10 13.42
C ALA A 26 -14.85 35.99 13.51
N GLN A 27 -14.31 34.83 13.09
CA GLN A 27 -13.07 34.80 12.31
C GLN A 27 -13.01 33.56 11.40
N GLY A 28 -13.26 33.78 10.10
CA GLY A 28 -12.87 32.85 9.03
C GLY A 28 -11.54 33.31 8.43
N VAL A 29 -10.62 32.38 8.15
CA VAL A 29 -9.28 32.70 7.64
C VAL A 29 -9.26 32.61 6.11
N GLU A 30 -9.34 33.76 5.46
CA GLU A 30 -9.14 33.91 4.02
C GLU A 30 -7.64 34.10 3.72
N LEU A 31 -7.00 33.12 3.06
CA LEU A 31 -5.60 33.26 2.64
C LEU A 31 -5.48 34.15 1.40
N ARG A 32 -5.29 35.46 1.63
CA ARG A 32 -4.88 36.41 0.59
C ARG A 32 -3.41 36.23 0.23
N LEU A 33 -3.14 35.84 -1.01
CA LEU A 33 -1.79 35.83 -1.57
C LEU A 33 -1.34 37.27 -1.85
N VAL A 34 -0.22 37.70 -1.27
CA VAL A 34 0.36 39.02 -1.56
C VAL A 34 1.41 38.86 -2.66
N THR A 35 1.05 39.26 -3.88
CA THR A 35 2.00 39.52 -4.96
C THR A 35 2.42 40.98 -4.93
N THR A 36 3.72 41.24 -4.74
CA THR A 36 4.28 42.59 -4.90
C THR A 36 4.41 42.90 -6.38
N GLU A 37 3.62 43.86 -6.85
CA GLU A 37 3.80 44.48 -8.16
C GLU A 37 4.85 45.59 -8.03
N GLU A 38 5.94 45.49 -8.78
CA GLU A 38 6.78 46.64 -9.14
C GLU A 38 6.57 46.88 -10.64
N ASP A 39 6.03 48.04 -10.99
CA ASP A 39 5.71 48.46 -12.34
C ASP A 39 6.55 49.71 -12.68
N GLU A 40 7.01 49.82 -13.94
CA GLU A 40 7.41 51.05 -14.67
C GLU A 40 8.30 50.74 -15.91
N THR A 41 7.68 50.94 -17.09
CA THR A 41 8.20 51.50 -18.36
C THR A 41 9.49 51.01 -19.08
N GLU A 42 9.24 50.23 -20.15
CA GLU A 42 9.72 50.37 -21.55
C GLU A 42 11.21 50.44 -22.00
N ALA A 43 11.39 49.98 -23.25
CA ALA A 43 12.49 50.22 -24.21
C ALA A 43 13.86 49.49 -24.04
N GLY A 44 14.29 48.85 -25.13
CA GLY A 44 15.64 48.25 -25.29
C GLY A 44 16.66 49.23 -25.92
N PRO A 45 17.89 48.77 -26.29
CA PRO A 45 18.09 47.55 -27.07
C PRO A 45 19.12 46.54 -26.51
N ILE A 46 19.21 45.38 -27.17
CA ILE A 46 19.99 44.21 -26.75
C ILE A 46 21.43 44.27 -27.27
N SER A 47 22.43 44.38 -26.39
CA SER A 47 23.84 44.12 -26.77
C SER A 47 24.82 43.79 -25.62
N ASP A 48 24.66 44.32 -24.40
CA ASP A 48 25.74 44.27 -23.38
C ASP A 48 25.72 43.08 -22.39
N VAL A 49 24.55 42.48 -22.12
CA VAL A 49 24.37 41.45 -21.07
C VAL A 49 25.29 40.24 -21.27
N THR A 50 25.51 39.83 -22.53
CA THR A 50 26.32 38.65 -22.88
C THR A 50 27.79 38.80 -22.48
N ALA A 51 28.35 40.01 -22.58
CA ALA A 51 29.74 40.29 -22.20
C ALA A 51 29.93 40.22 -20.68
N LEU A 52 28.97 40.75 -19.92
CA LEU A 52 28.99 40.77 -18.47
C LEU A 52 28.83 39.36 -17.87
N VAL A 53 27.90 38.55 -18.42
CA VAL A 53 27.72 37.14 -18.05
C VAL A 53 28.99 36.31 -18.30
N LEU A 54 29.71 36.53 -19.41
CA LEU A 54 30.95 35.80 -19.70
C LEU A 54 32.09 36.13 -18.73
N ARG A 55 32.24 37.39 -18.29
CA ARG A 55 33.17 37.75 -17.21
C ARG A 55 32.77 37.09 -15.88
N HIS A 56 31.50 37.17 -15.51
CA HIS A 56 31.02 36.68 -14.22
C HIS A 56 31.17 35.16 -14.04
N ARG A 57 31.07 34.40 -15.14
CA ARG A 57 31.15 32.92 -15.15
C ARG A 57 32.55 32.36 -14.91
N HIS A 58 33.60 33.17 -15.03
CA HIS A 58 34.99 32.70 -14.94
C HIS A 58 35.58 32.73 -13.51
N GLY A 59 35.10 33.64 -12.64
CA GLY A 59 35.55 33.73 -11.25
C GLY A 59 35.13 32.54 -10.39
N TYR A 60 33.84 32.17 -10.45
CA TYR A 60 33.26 31.09 -9.64
C TYR A 60 33.91 29.72 -9.88
N ARG A 61 34.42 29.44 -11.10
CA ARG A 61 35.15 28.19 -11.37
C ARG A 61 36.45 28.08 -10.56
N ARG A 62 37.17 29.17 -10.34
CA ARG A 62 38.41 29.16 -9.52
C ARG A 62 38.09 29.05 -8.04
N ALA A 63 37.07 29.77 -7.57
CA ALA A 63 36.58 29.67 -6.18
C ALA A 63 36.08 28.25 -5.83
N GLY A 64 35.30 27.63 -6.73
CA GLY A 64 34.82 26.26 -6.53
C GLY A 64 35.94 25.21 -6.48
N VAL A 65 36.94 25.32 -7.36
CA VAL A 65 38.12 24.42 -7.33
C VAL A 65 38.92 24.60 -6.03
N LEU A 66 39.09 25.84 -5.55
CA LEU A 66 39.76 26.11 -4.26
C LEU A 66 38.98 25.54 -3.07
N LEU A 67 37.64 25.68 -3.04
CA LEU A 67 36.80 25.09 -2.00
C LEU A 67 36.87 23.56 -2.00
N CYS A 68 36.84 22.92 -3.18
CA CYS A 68 37.05 21.47 -3.30
C CYS A 68 38.45 21.05 -2.82
N ALA A 69 39.49 21.79 -3.18
CA ALA A 69 40.86 21.50 -2.73
C ALA A 69 41.00 21.61 -1.20
N CYS A 70 40.46 22.66 -0.58
CA CYS A 70 40.42 22.81 0.87
C CYS A 70 39.63 21.67 1.54
N GLY A 71 38.49 21.26 0.98
CA GLY A 71 37.71 20.13 1.48
C GLY A 71 38.48 18.81 1.45
N VAL A 72 39.23 18.53 0.37
CA VAL A 72 40.09 17.35 0.26
C VAL A 72 41.24 17.41 1.28
N ILE A 73 41.88 18.58 1.47
CA ILE A 73 42.96 18.75 2.47
C ILE A 73 42.44 18.52 3.89
N VAL A 74 41.28 19.07 4.24
CA VAL A 74 40.67 18.86 5.57
C VAL A 74 40.30 17.38 5.77
N PHE A 75 39.74 16.72 4.75
CA PHE A 75 39.42 15.30 4.82
C PHE A 75 40.66 14.41 4.98
N THR A 76 41.74 14.66 4.22
CA THR A 76 42.99 13.88 4.36
C THR A 76 43.68 14.14 5.69
N ALA A 77 43.67 15.38 6.21
CA ALA A 77 44.20 15.68 7.54
C ALA A 77 43.41 14.95 8.64
N ALA A 78 42.07 14.97 8.58
CA ALA A 78 41.22 14.24 9.51
C ALA A 78 41.42 12.72 9.43
N PHE A 79 41.56 12.18 8.22
CA PHE A 79 41.84 10.75 8.00
C PHE A 79 43.22 10.34 8.56
N LEU A 80 44.25 11.16 8.37
CA LEU A 80 45.59 10.90 8.91
C LEU A 80 45.63 11.00 10.44
N LEU A 81 44.89 11.93 11.04
CA LEU A 81 44.74 12.01 12.51
C LEU A 81 44.00 10.78 13.05
N ALA A 82 42.89 10.36 12.42
CA ALA A 82 42.17 9.15 12.80
C ALA A 82 43.05 7.88 12.66
N TYR A 83 43.82 7.78 11.58
CA TYR A 83 44.78 6.70 11.36
C TYR A 83 45.90 6.70 12.39
N GLY A 84 46.42 7.86 12.79
CA GLY A 84 47.39 8.00 13.87
C GLY A 84 46.85 7.54 15.22
N VAL A 85 45.60 7.88 15.55
CA VAL A 85 44.95 7.45 16.81
C VAL A 85 44.65 5.94 16.82
N LEU A 86 44.30 5.34 15.67
CA LEU A 86 44.12 3.88 15.57
C LEU A 86 45.46 3.13 15.59
N SER A 87 46.45 3.54 14.78
CA SER A 87 47.76 2.88 14.73
C SER A 87 48.54 3.01 16.04
N GLY A 88 48.38 4.14 16.76
CA GLY A 88 48.90 4.32 18.12
C GLY A 88 48.34 3.34 19.17
N ARG A 89 47.23 2.64 18.89
CA ARG A 89 46.71 1.55 19.74
C ARG A 89 47.18 0.15 19.32
N TYR A 90 47.84 0.01 18.17
CA TYR A 90 48.33 -1.30 17.68
C TYR A 90 49.78 -1.61 18.06
N HIS A 91 50.53 -0.67 18.63
CA HIS A 91 51.98 -0.82 18.84
C HIS A 91 52.42 -1.32 20.24
N CYS A 92 51.49 -1.60 21.15
CA CYS A 92 51.77 -2.21 22.46
C CYS A 92 51.30 -3.68 22.51
N SER A 93 51.94 -4.55 21.72
CA SER A 93 51.77 -6.01 21.83
C SER A 93 52.98 -6.80 21.29
N GLN A 94 54.21 -6.43 21.69
CA GLN A 94 55.40 -7.24 21.40
C GLN A 94 56.64 -6.95 22.27
N SER A 95 56.61 -7.28 23.57
CA SER A 95 57.83 -7.50 24.38
C SER A 95 57.51 -8.01 25.79
N GLY A 96 58.31 -8.97 26.29
CA GLY A 96 58.51 -9.22 27.73
C GLY A 96 57.75 -10.40 28.33
N ASP A 97 58.40 -11.57 28.33
CA ASP A 97 58.15 -12.57 29.37
C ASP A 97 58.78 -12.07 30.69
N GLN A 98 58.01 -12.04 31.78
CA GLN A 98 58.51 -12.33 33.12
C GLN A 98 57.39 -12.62 34.11
N GLU A 99 57.69 -13.49 35.07
CA GLU A 99 56.78 -13.94 36.12
C GLU A 99 56.74 -12.89 37.25
N GLU A 100 55.56 -12.51 37.73
CA GLU A 100 55.43 -12.01 39.10
C GLU A 100 54.10 -12.42 39.72
N GLU A 101 54.16 -12.94 40.95
CA GLU A 101 53.07 -13.64 41.62
C GLU A 101 52.42 -12.73 42.68
N GLN A 102 51.15 -12.36 42.51
CA GLN A 102 50.45 -11.64 43.58
C GLN A 102 48.94 -11.91 43.66
N GLN A 103 48.56 -12.81 44.58
CA GLN A 103 47.19 -13.04 44.99
C GLN A 103 46.69 -11.95 45.95
N ARG A 104 45.56 -11.29 45.66
CA ARG A 104 44.56 -10.89 46.68
C ARG A 104 43.27 -10.33 46.08
N GLY A 105 42.19 -10.41 46.86
CA GLY A 105 40.97 -9.63 46.66
C GLY A 105 39.87 -10.33 45.85
N GLY A 106 39.22 -11.34 46.44
CA GLY A 106 38.03 -11.95 45.82
C GLY A 106 36.80 -11.05 45.95
N ALA A 107 36.13 -10.80 44.83
CA ALA A 107 34.72 -10.37 44.78
C ALA A 107 33.93 -11.49 44.10
N THR A 108 32.97 -12.08 44.79
CA THR A 108 32.20 -13.23 44.27
C THR A 108 31.11 -12.77 43.29
N SER A 109 31.46 -12.64 42.01
CA SER A 109 30.49 -12.70 40.93
C SER A 109 29.70 -14.02 41.00
N PRO A 110 28.37 -14.02 40.78
CA PRO A 110 27.57 -15.24 40.86
C PRO A 110 27.99 -16.23 39.78
N ALA A 111 28.43 -17.43 40.18
CA ALA A 111 28.85 -18.51 39.30
C ALA A 111 27.65 -19.18 38.61
N GLY A 112 27.08 -18.49 37.60
CA GLY A 112 25.93 -18.94 36.82
C GLY A 112 26.11 -18.89 35.29
N GLY A 113 27.30 -18.50 34.82
CA GLY A 113 27.65 -18.48 33.40
C GLY A 113 28.52 -19.68 33.01
N GLY A 114 27.93 -20.69 32.36
CA GLY A 114 28.72 -21.64 31.57
C GLY A 114 29.39 -20.94 30.37
N PRO A 115 30.40 -21.57 29.72
CA PRO A 115 31.03 -20.99 28.55
C PRO A 115 29.98 -20.67 27.48
N GLY A 116 29.99 -19.43 26.98
CA GLY A 116 29.03 -18.98 25.98
C GLY A 116 29.20 -19.77 24.68
N LEU A 117 28.11 -20.37 24.19
CA LEU A 117 28.11 -21.15 22.96
C LEU A 117 28.55 -20.28 21.78
N TYR A 118 29.55 -20.72 21.04
CA TYR A 118 30.03 -20.03 19.86
C TYR A 118 29.01 -20.15 18.71
N LEU A 119 29.04 -19.19 17.77
CA LEU A 119 28.10 -19.12 16.65
C LEU A 119 28.03 -20.42 15.81
N GLY A 120 29.13 -21.18 15.74
CA GLY A 120 29.16 -22.50 15.11
C GLY A 120 28.31 -23.54 15.84
N GLU A 121 28.39 -23.57 17.17
CA GLU A 121 27.64 -24.49 18.03
C GLU A 121 26.14 -24.14 18.02
N LEU A 122 25.82 -22.84 18.13
CA LEU A 122 24.45 -22.33 17.98
C LEU A 122 23.85 -22.70 16.62
N ARG A 123 24.62 -22.61 15.53
CA ARG A 123 24.18 -23.03 14.18
C ARG A 123 23.94 -24.55 14.10
N VAL A 124 24.75 -25.36 14.75
CA VAL A 124 24.56 -26.82 14.84
C VAL A 124 23.31 -27.16 15.66
N MET A 125 23.10 -26.50 16.81
CA MET A 125 21.90 -26.65 17.62
C MET A 125 20.64 -26.23 16.85
N MET A 126 20.65 -25.06 16.19
CA MET A 126 19.51 -24.60 15.39
C MET A 126 19.15 -25.60 14.29
N ARG A 127 20.13 -26.14 13.56
CA ARG A 127 19.89 -27.19 12.54
C ARG A 127 19.37 -28.50 13.14
N LYS A 128 19.75 -28.84 14.38
CA LYS A 128 19.27 -30.04 15.08
C LYS A 128 17.86 -29.89 15.64
N LEU A 129 17.45 -28.66 15.98
CA LEU A 129 16.15 -28.36 16.60
C LEU A 129 15.08 -27.90 15.59
N LEU A 130 15.47 -27.32 14.46
CA LEU A 130 14.56 -26.95 13.38
C LEU A 130 14.34 -28.15 12.45
N GLN A 131 13.29 -28.92 12.70
CA GLN A 131 12.93 -30.11 11.93
C GLN A 131 11.92 -29.79 10.82
N ASP A 132 12.09 -30.36 9.63
CA ASP A 132 11.18 -30.17 8.49
C ASP A 132 9.74 -30.63 8.83
N GLU A 133 9.61 -31.68 9.64
CA GLU A 133 8.34 -32.23 10.11
C GLU A 133 7.56 -31.24 11.01
N ASP A 134 8.26 -30.48 11.88
CA ASP A 134 7.63 -29.45 12.72
C ASP A 134 7.15 -28.24 11.90
N ILE A 135 7.88 -27.91 10.84
CA ILE A 135 7.49 -26.88 9.87
C ILE A 135 6.26 -27.36 9.10
N HIS A 136 6.30 -28.58 8.55
CA HIS A 136 5.19 -29.18 7.81
C HIS A 136 3.91 -29.24 8.65
N ASN A 137 3.98 -29.76 9.87
CA ASN A 137 2.82 -29.84 10.78
C ASN A 137 2.33 -28.47 11.27
N THR A 138 3.20 -27.46 11.32
CA THR A 138 2.78 -26.08 11.61
C THR A 138 2.04 -25.47 10.41
N VAL A 139 2.59 -25.55 9.19
CA VAL A 139 1.94 -25.04 7.97
C VAL A 139 0.62 -25.76 7.70
N SER A 140 0.60 -27.09 7.73
CA SER A 140 -0.60 -27.92 7.52
C SER A 140 -1.72 -27.59 8.51
N ARG A 141 -1.38 -27.30 9.78
CA ARG A 141 -2.35 -26.92 10.80
C ARG A 141 -2.89 -25.50 10.61
N VAL A 142 -2.03 -24.53 10.30
CA VAL A 142 -2.42 -23.13 10.07
C VAL A 142 -3.29 -23.01 8.81
N SER A 143 -2.87 -23.61 7.70
CA SER A 143 -3.58 -23.55 6.41
C SER A 143 -4.84 -24.43 6.32
N ARG A 144 -5.28 -25.04 7.43
CA ARG A 144 -6.43 -25.95 7.46
C ARG A 144 -7.78 -25.29 7.12
N ALA A 145 -7.93 -23.99 7.38
CA ALA A 145 -9.15 -23.23 7.11
C ALA A 145 -8.84 -21.76 6.79
N PRO A 146 -9.68 -21.07 6.00
CA PRO A 146 -9.54 -19.63 5.78
C PRO A 146 -9.71 -18.85 7.08
N HIS A 147 -8.70 -18.07 7.45
CA HIS A 147 -8.66 -17.28 8.69
C HIS A 147 -8.49 -15.76 8.40
N PRO A 148 -9.45 -15.12 7.69
CA PRO A 148 -9.34 -13.69 7.35
C PRO A 148 -9.35 -12.81 8.62
N PRO A 149 -8.85 -11.56 8.55
CA PRO A 149 -8.84 -10.64 9.68
C PRO A 149 -10.24 -10.49 10.31
N GLY A 150 -10.32 -10.62 11.64
CA GLY A 150 -11.59 -10.58 12.39
C GLY A 150 -12.40 -11.89 12.44
N SER A 151 -11.93 -12.98 11.82
CA SER A 151 -12.63 -14.27 11.88
C SER A 151 -12.54 -14.96 13.25
N SER A 152 -13.53 -15.80 13.54
CA SER A 152 -13.51 -16.81 14.60
C SER A 152 -12.26 -17.70 14.51
N GLU A 153 -11.93 -18.15 13.30
CA GLU A 153 -10.80 -19.01 12.96
C GLU A 153 -9.47 -18.32 13.25
N GLY A 154 -9.31 -17.05 12.84
CA GLY A 154 -8.13 -16.24 13.16
C GLY A 154 -7.99 -15.99 14.66
N THR A 155 -9.10 -15.78 15.38
CA THR A 155 -9.11 -15.60 16.84
C THR A 155 -8.75 -16.89 17.59
N ALA A 156 -9.22 -18.04 17.10
CA ALA A 156 -8.84 -19.35 17.62
C ALA A 156 -7.35 -19.66 17.36
N LEU A 157 -6.84 -19.33 16.17
CA LEU A 157 -5.42 -19.48 15.82
C LEU A 157 -4.52 -18.59 16.69
N ALA A 158 -4.89 -17.32 16.88
CA ALA A 158 -4.18 -16.41 17.79
C ALA A 158 -4.16 -16.96 19.24
N SER A 159 -5.26 -17.54 19.69
CA SER A 159 -5.36 -18.23 20.99
C SER A 159 -4.48 -19.49 21.08
N GLU A 160 -4.32 -20.24 19.98
CA GLU A 160 -3.39 -21.38 19.92
C GLU A 160 -1.92 -20.92 20.02
N ILE A 161 -1.55 -19.86 19.30
CA ILE A 161 -0.21 -19.28 19.31
C ILE A 161 0.14 -18.76 20.71
N LEU A 162 -0.78 -18.04 21.35
CA LEU A 162 -0.64 -17.57 22.75
C LEU A 162 -0.41 -18.73 23.73
N ARG A 163 -1.17 -19.83 23.56
CA ARG A 163 -0.99 -21.05 24.36
C ARG A 163 0.38 -21.70 24.09
N ARG A 164 0.87 -21.69 22.84
CA ARG A 164 2.19 -22.24 22.47
C ARG A 164 3.33 -21.45 23.10
N PHE A 165 3.30 -20.11 23.07
CA PHE A 165 4.32 -19.28 23.76
C PHE A 165 4.36 -19.52 25.27
N ARG A 166 3.19 -19.60 25.93
CA ARG A 166 3.09 -19.95 27.36
C ARG A 166 3.64 -21.35 27.68
N GLN A 167 3.55 -22.30 26.75
CA GLN A 167 4.15 -23.64 26.90
C GLN A 167 5.66 -23.66 26.64
N LEU A 168 6.19 -22.70 25.89
CA LEU A 168 7.63 -22.57 25.59
C LEU A 168 8.43 -21.87 26.70
N GLN A 169 7.78 -21.44 27.80
CA GLN A 169 8.41 -20.75 28.93
C GLN A 169 9.18 -19.48 28.52
N MET A 170 8.61 -18.74 27.57
CA MET A 170 9.09 -17.42 27.16
C MET A 170 8.96 -16.41 28.32
N ASP A 171 9.97 -15.55 28.51
CA ASP A 171 10.08 -14.65 29.68
C ASP A 171 8.86 -13.72 29.83
N HIS A 172 8.41 -13.13 28.71
CA HIS A 172 7.16 -12.38 28.65
C HIS A 172 6.26 -12.90 27.53
N THR A 173 4.94 -12.86 27.76
CA THR A 173 3.92 -13.22 26.75
C THR A 173 2.64 -12.43 27.02
N TRP A 174 2.24 -11.56 26.09
CA TRP A 174 1.06 -10.70 26.22
C TRP A 174 0.26 -10.63 24.91
N THR A 175 -0.91 -9.98 25.00
CA THR A 175 -1.82 -9.77 23.88
C THR A 175 -2.22 -8.31 23.82
N GLU A 176 -2.26 -7.74 22.62
CA GLU A 176 -2.82 -6.43 22.36
C GLU A 176 -4.02 -6.58 21.44
N SER A 177 -5.16 -6.00 21.82
CA SER A 177 -6.41 -6.07 21.08
C SER A 177 -6.80 -4.67 20.61
N LEU A 178 -6.86 -4.47 19.30
CA LEU A 178 -7.11 -3.17 18.66
C LEU A 178 -8.34 -3.22 17.74
N TYR A 179 -9.03 -2.10 17.58
CA TYR A 179 -10.23 -2.00 16.77
C TYR A 179 -9.93 -1.24 15.49
N ALA A 180 -9.74 -1.96 14.39
CA ALA A 180 -9.46 -1.39 13.07
C ALA A 180 -10.70 -1.42 12.16
N THR A 181 -10.89 -0.39 11.35
CA THR A 181 -11.99 -0.32 10.39
C THR A 181 -11.59 -1.01 9.09
N LEU A 182 -12.05 -2.24 8.87
CA LEU A 182 -11.78 -3.03 7.67
C LEU A 182 -12.95 -2.96 6.68
N GLN A 183 -12.67 -3.19 5.40
CA GLN A 183 -13.70 -3.26 4.36
C GLN A 183 -13.95 -4.70 3.90
N PHE A 184 -15.20 -5.05 3.60
CA PHE A 184 -15.61 -6.37 3.08
C PHE A 184 -16.66 -6.22 1.97
N PRO A 185 -16.89 -7.23 1.09
CA PRO A 185 -18.00 -7.19 0.13
C PRO A 185 -19.34 -7.09 0.86
N ASP A 186 -20.24 -6.20 0.42
CA ASP A 186 -21.60 -6.20 0.95
C ASP A 186 -22.32 -7.50 0.50
N ARG A 187 -23.21 -8.01 1.37
CA ARG A 187 -23.95 -9.26 1.15
C ARG A 187 -25.32 -9.04 0.51
N ALA A 188 -25.94 -7.88 0.77
CA ALA A 188 -27.25 -7.50 0.25
C ALA A 188 -27.13 -6.81 -1.11
N GLN A 189 -26.16 -5.90 -1.29
CA GLN A 189 -25.90 -5.25 -2.57
C GLN A 189 -24.56 -5.72 -3.15
N ARG A 190 -24.60 -6.55 -4.19
CA ARG A 190 -23.39 -7.17 -4.74
C ARG A 190 -22.70 -6.31 -5.80
N SER A 191 -21.38 -6.19 -5.71
CA SER A 191 -20.53 -5.71 -6.81
C SER A 191 -20.83 -6.47 -8.10
N SER A 192 -20.85 -5.76 -9.24
CA SER A 192 -21.23 -6.33 -10.53
C SER A 192 -20.46 -5.69 -11.68
N LEU A 193 -20.26 -6.48 -12.74
CA LEU A 193 -19.63 -6.07 -14.00
C LEU A 193 -20.60 -6.41 -15.13
N ARG A 194 -20.96 -5.43 -15.95
CA ARG A 194 -21.95 -5.57 -17.03
C ARG A 194 -21.43 -4.97 -18.34
N LEU A 195 -21.80 -5.59 -19.44
CA LEU A 195 -21.71 -4.98 -20.76
C LEU A 195 -23.03 -4.27 -21.05
N VAL A 196 -22.93 -3.01 -21.46
CA VAL A 196 -24.07 -2.15 -21.79
C VAL A 196 -23.90 -1.54 -23.18
N ASP A 197 -24.99 -1.11 -23.79
CA ASP A 197 -24.99 -0.43 -25.08
C ASP A 197 -24.70 1.09 -24.96
N SER A 198 -24.87 1.83 -26.07
CA SER A 198 -24.71 3.28 -26.15
C SER A 198 -25.83 4.07 -25.43
N ALA A 199 -27.02 3.48 -25.25
CA ALA A 199 -28.13 4.06 -24.49
C ALA A 199 -28.08 3.72 -22.99
N GLY A 200 -27.29 2.73 -22.59
CA GLY A 200 -27.18 2.22 -21.22
C GLY A 200 -28.02 0.95 -20.95
N GLY A 201 -28.61 0.35 -21.98
CA GLY A 201 -29.29 -0.94 -21.87
C GLY A 201 -28.30 -2.06 -21.52
N ILE A 202 -28.69 -2.95 -20.60
CA ILE A 202 -27.84 -4.07 -20.16
C ILE A 202 -27.92 -5.18 -21.21
N LEU A 203 -26.75 -5.53 -21.79
CA LEU A 203 -26.61 -6.57 -22.80
C LEU A 203 -26.20 -7.91 -22.17
N GLU A 204 -25.28 -7.88 -21.21
CA GLU A 204 -24.75 -9.06 -20.52
C GLU A 204 -24.31 -8.67 -19.11
N GLN A 205 -24.54 -9.53 -18.11
CA GLN A 205 -23.88 -9.44 -16.81
C GLN A 205 -22.78 -10.50 -16.74
N ILE A 206 -21.53 -10.05 -16.60
CA ILE A 206 -20.37 -10.94 -16.51
C ILE A 206 -20.38 -11.58 -15.11
N SER A 207 -20.17 -12.90 -15.06
CA SER A 207 -20.13 -13.64 -13.80
C SER A 207 -18.87 -13.32 -13.00
N LEU A 208 -19.05 -13.10 -11.69
CA LEU A 208 -17.99 -12.74 -10.75
C LEU A 208 -18.09 -13.61 -9.49
N ASN A 209 -16.94 -13.88 -8.86
CA ASN A 209 -16.91 -14.52 -7.55
C ASN A 209 -17.43 -13.54 -6.48
N LEU A 210 -18.41 -13.96 -5.67
CA LEU A 210 -19.04 -13.10 -4.65
C LEU A 210 -18.16 -12.77 -3.43
N SER A 211 -16.91 -13.23 -3.45
CA SER A 211 -15.88 -13.03 -2.42
C SER A 211 -14.68 -12.20 -2.92
N ASP A 212 -14.62 -11.88 -4.21
CA ASP A 212 -13.47 -11.19 -4.81
C ASP A 212 -13.70 -9.67 -4.76
N PHE A 213 -12.80 -8.95 -4.10
CA PHE A 213 -12.87 -7.49 -3.91
C PHE A 213 -11.48 -6.90 -3.64
N CYS A 214 -11.31 -5.59 -3.86
CA CYS A 214 -10.16 -4.85 -3.37
C CYS A 214 -10.54 -4.18 -2.03
N PRO A 215 -9.94 -4.55 -0.89
CA PRO A 215 -10.11 -3.82 0.36
C PRO A 215 -9.79 -2.34 0.20
N TYR A 216 -10.66 -1.50 0.75
CA TYR A 216 -10.61 -0.04 0.67
C TYR A 216 -10.83 0.56 -0.73
N SER A 217 -11.44 -0.18 -1.66
CA SER A 217 -12.00 0.42 -2.89
C SER A 217 -13.07 1.45 -2.55
N ALA A 218 -13.15 2.52 -3.34
CA ALA A 218 -14.35 3.36 -3.37
C ALA A 218 -15.58 2.51 -3.73
N THR A 219 -16.73 2.91 -3.19
CA THR A 219 -18.04 2.35 -3.56
C THR A 219 -18.74 3.27 -4.55
N GLY A 220 -19.34 2.69 -5.58
CA GLY A 220 -20.05 3.47 -6.60
C GLY A 220 -20.21 2.69 -7.89
N THR A 221 -20.79 3.36 -8.89
CA THR A 221 -21.02 2.81 -10.22
C THR A 221 -20.41 3.73 -11.26
N THR A 222 -19.65 3.17 -12.19
CA THR A 222 -19.01 3.87 -13.31
C THR A 222 -19.43 3.20 -14.62
N THR A 223 -19.43 3.92 -15.74
CA THR A 223 -19.78 3.36 -17.06
C THR A 223 -19.00 4.05 -18.17
N GLY A 224 -18.24 3.28 -18.95
CA GLY A 224 -17.34 3.85 -19.97
C GLY A 224 -16.74 2.81 -20.92
N GLY A 225 -15.81 3.26 -21.76
CA GLY A 225 -14.95 2.37 -22.57
C GLY A 225 -13.99 1.57 -21.69
N VAL A 226 -13.20 0.69 -22.31
CA VAL A 226 -12.23 -0.17 -21.62
C VAL A 226 -10.85 0.11 -22.15
N VAL A 227 -9.88 0.42 -21.29
CA VAL A 227 -8.48 0.60 -21.71
C VAL A 227 -7.57 -0.43 -21.05
N TYR A 228 -6.82 -1.18 -21.85
CA TYR A 228 -5.78 -2.08 -21.34
C TYR A 228 -4.46 -1.31 -21.12
N ALA A 229 -4.05 -1.18 -19.86
CA ALA A 229 -2.89 -0.40 -19.44
C ALA A 229 -1.71 -1.27 -18.95
N ASN A 230 -1.61 -2.51 -19.44
CA ASN A 230 -0.51 -3.44 -19.12
C ASN A 230 -0.37 -3.65 -17.60
N TYR A 231 0.72 -3.22 -16.95
CA TYR A 231 0.87 -3.34 -15.49
C TYR A 231 0.41 -2.10 -14.71
N GLY A 232 -0.06 -1.05 -15.39
CA GLY A 232 -0.46 0.20 -14.76
C GLY A 232 0.71 1.07 -14.29
N ARG A 233 1.92 0.90 -14.84
CA ARG A 233 3.09 1.69 -14.43
C ARG A 233 2.97 3.13 -14.97
N PRO A 234 3.68 4.12 -14.39
CA PRO A 234 3.71 5.48 -14.95
C PRO A 234 4.14 5.51 -16.42
N ALA A 235 5.06 4.63 -16.81
CA ALA A 235 5.49 4.45 -18.20
C ALA A 235 4.39 3.86 -19.11
N ASP A 236 3.50 3.00 -18.60
CA ASP A 236 2.40 2.44 -19.40
C ASP A 236 1.34 3.52 -19.69
N PHE A 237 0.97 4.34 -18.69
CA PHE A 237 0.06 5.48 -18.88
C PHE A 237 0.66 6.59 -19.75
N ASN A 238 1.95 6.87 -19.63
CA ASN A 238 2.63 7.82 -20.52
C ASN A 238 2.66 7.32 -21.97
N TRP A 239 2.82 6.01 -22.19
CA TRP A 239 2.73 5.41 -23.52
C TRP A 239 1.32 5.57 -24.11
N LEU A 240 0.26 5.28 -23.35
CA LEU A 240 -1.14 5.46 -23.79
C LEU A 240 -1.40 6.89 -24.26
N LYS A 241 -0.97 7.90 -23.48
CA LYS A 241 -1.04 9.32 -23.87
C LYS A 241 -0.29 9.60 -25.18
N SER A 242 0.92 9.09 -25.32
CA SER A 242 1.71 9.27 -26.56
C SER A 242 1.10 8.57 -27.79
N ALA A 243 0.31 7.51 -27.57
CA ALA A 243 -0.44 6.79 -28.60
C ALA A 243 -1.84 7.38 -28.88
N GLY A 244 -2.19 8.53 -28.25
CA GLY A 244 -3.50 9.17 -28.42
C GLY A 244 -4.65 8.49 -27.68
N VAL A 245 -4.38 7.50 -26.82
CA VAL A 245 -5.40 6.72 -26.10
C VAL A 245 -5.69 7.37 -24.74
N SER A 246 -6.84 8.04 -24.65
CA SER A 246 -7.33 8.59 -23.39
C SER A 246 -7.92 7.50 -22.49
N VAL A 247 -7.61 7.56 -21.19
CA VAL A 247 -8.27 6.73 -20.16
C VAL A 247 -9.40 7.48 -19.44
N ALA A 248 -9.67 8.74 -19.80
CA ALA A 248 -10.64 9.59 -19.11
C ALA A 248 -12.04 8.95 -19.11
N GLY A 249 -12.63 8.76 -17.92
CA GLY A 249 -13.93 8.09 -17.73
C GLY A 249 -13.98 6.60 -18.09
N CYS A 250 -12.87 6.00 -18.52
CA CYS A 250 -12.83 4.60 -18.94
C CYS A 250 -12.53 3.65 -17.76
N VAL A 251 -12.94 2.39 -17.89
CA VAL A 251 -12.57 1.33 -16.97
C VAL A 251 -11.21 0.77 -17.41
N VAL A 252 -10.19 0.94 -16.57
CA VAL A 252 -8.81 0.56 -16.90
C VAL A 252 -8.49 -0.85 -16.42
N VAL A 253 -8.06 -1.72 -17.33
CA VAL A 253 -7.72 -3.13 -17.08
C VAL A 253 -6.20 -3.27 -16.96
N MET A 254 -5.73 -3.83 -15.85
CA MET A 254 -4.31 -3.96 -15.52
C MET A 254 -3.94 -5.36 -15.00
N ARG A 255 -2.68 -5.73 -15.17
CA ARG A 255 -2.09 -6.99 -14.70
C ARG A 255 -1.57 -6.86 -13.27
N VAL A 256 -1.70 -7.95 -12.51
CA VAL A 256 -0.99 -8.18 -11.25
C VAL A 256 0.53 -8.07 -11.47
N GLY A 257 1.28 -7.59 -10.48
CA GLY A 257 2.75 -7.48 -10.55
C GLY A 257 3.25 -6.30 -11.37
N GLY A 258 4.40 -6.47 -12.03
CA GLY A 258 5.07 -5.39 -12.78
C GLY A 258 5.83 -4.36 -11.92
N GLY A 259 6.04 -4.64 -10.63
CA GLY A 259 6.74 -3.74 -9.69
C GLY A 259 5.89 -2.59 -9.17
N VAL A 260 4.56 -2.73 -9.16
CA VAL A 260 3.58 -1.74 -8.72
C VAL A 260 2.46 -2.46 -7.95
N SER A 261 2.09 -1.97 -6.77
CA SER A 261 1.00 -2.47 -5.93
C SER A 261 -0.39 -2.20 -6.52
N PHE A 262 -1.43 -2.82 -5.97
CA PHE A 262 -2.82 -2.52 -6.33
C PHE A 262 -3.19 -1.08 -5.99
N ALA A 263 -2.77 -0.56 -4.84
CA ALA A 263 -2.97 0.83 -4.45
C ALA A 263 -2.35 1.83 -5.44
N GLU A 264 -1.09 1.63 -5.82
CA GLU A 264 -0.43 2.48 -6.82
C GLU A 264 -1.07 2.36 -8.21
N LYS A 265 -1.51 1.16 -8.65
CA LYS A 265 -2.25 0.99 -9.92
C LYS A 265 -3.53 1.82 -9.95
N VAL A 266 -4.32 1.78 -8.86
CA VAL A 266 -5.58 2.53 -8.77
C VAL A 266 -5.31 4.05 -8.72
N TRP A 267 -4.38 4.49 -7.88
CA TRP A 267 -3.97 5.90 -7.79
C TRP A 267 -3.39 6.44 -9.09
N LEU A 268 -2.61 5.65 -9.84
CA LEU A 268 -2.12 6.01 -11.17
C LEU A 268 -3.25 6.08 -12.20
N ALA A 269 -4.20 5.14 -12.19
CA ALA A 269 -5.35 5.20 -13.08
C ALA A 269 -6.21 6.44 -12.80
N GLU A 270 -6.51 6.71 -11.53
CA GLU A 270 -7.25 7.88 -11.04
C GLU A 270 -6.58 9.20 -11.44
N ARG A 271 -5.26 9.33 -11.22
CA ARG A 271 -4.47 10.51 -11.65
C ARG A 271 -4.39 10.70 -13.17
N ASN A 272 -4.79 9.70 -13.96
CA ASN A 272 -4.95 9.83 -15.41
C ASN A 272 -6.41 10.00 -15.85
N GLY A 273 -7.36 10.08 -14.91
CA GLY A 273 -8.77 10.33 -15.14
C GLY A 273 -9.64 9.09 -15.34
N ALA A 274 -9.14 7.89 -15.00
CA ALA A 274 -9.90 6.65 -15.13
C ALA A 274 -11.22 6.70 -14.34
N GLY A 275 -12.29 6.13 -14.91
CA GLY A 275 -13.59 6.02 -14.23
C GLY A 275 -13.67 4.86 -13.25
N GLY A 276 -12.75 3.89 -13.33
CA GLY A 276 -12.67 2.70 -12.48
C GLY A 276 -11.57 1.74 -12.93
N VAL A 277 -11.31 0.70 -12.16
CA VAL A 277 -10.16 -0.21 -12.34
C VAL A 277 -10.55 -1.68 -12.22
N LEU A 278 -10.00 -2.51 -13.10
CA LEU A 278 -10.03 -3.97 -13.05
C LEU A 278 -8.61 -4.54 -13.02
N ILE A 279 -8.29 -5.43 -12.08
CA ILE A 279 -6.95 -6.02 -11.95
C ILE A 279 -7.02 -7.54 -12.07
N TYR A 280 -6.17 -8.15 -12.89
CA TYR A 280 -6.22 -9.59 -13.19
C TYR A 280 -4.85 -10.30 -13.16
N PRO A 281 -4.79 -11.58 -12.75
CA PRO A 281 -3.57 -12.39 -12.85
C PRO A 281 -3.41 -12.91 -14.29
N ASP A 282 -2.44 -12.39 -15.03
CA ASP A 282 -2.18 -12.87 -16.40
C ASP A 282 -1.49 -14.24 -16.37
N PRO A 283 -1.89 -15.20 -17.23
CA PRO A 283 -1.18 -16.48 -17.37
C PRO A 283 0.28 -16.34 -17.83
N ALA A 284 0.73 -15.15 -18.25
CA ALA A 284 2.13 -14.80 -18.47
C ALA A 284 2.95 -14.76 -17.16
N ASP A 285 2.36 -14.20 -16.11
CA ASP A 285 3.05 -13.81 -14.86
C ASP A 285 2.76 -14.81 -13.74
N LEU A 286 1.48 -15.22 -13.62
CA LEU A 286 1.02 -16.28 -12.74
C LEU A 286 0.55 -17.45 -13.61
N PRO A 287 1.36 -18.51 -13.81
CA PRO A 287 0.97 -19.65 -14.64
C PRO A 287 -0.32 -20.31 -14.15
N GLN A 288 -1.22 -20.64 -15.08
CA GLN A 288 -2.54 -21.19 -14.76
C GLN A 288 -2.60 -22.70 -15.08
N ASP A 289 -1.77 -23.51 -14.40
CA ASP A 289 -1.75 -24.98 -14.55
C ASP A 289 -2.24 -25.67 -13.26
N PRO A 290 -3.48 -26.20 -13.22
CA PRO A 290 -4.03 -26.92 -12.06
C PRO A 290 -3.29 -28.21 -11.68
N ARG A 291 -2.32 -28.68 -12.47
CA ARG A 291 -1.45 -29.84 -12.15
C ARG A 291 -0.06 -29.43 -11.64
N ARG A 292 0.17 -28.14 -11.38
CA ARG A 292 1.42 -27.57 -10.84
C ARG A 292 1.10 -26.57 -9.74
N LEU A 293 2.14 -25.88 -9.26
CA LEU A 293 2.06 -24.68 -8.42
C LEU A 293 1.56 -23.46 -9.24
N GLY A 294 0.42 -23.62 -9.91
CA GLY A 294 -0.24 -22.58 -10.70
C GLY A 294 -1.53 -22.10 -10.04
N LEU A 295 -1.98 -20.90 -10.41
CA LEU A 295 -3.29 -20.38 -9.98
C LEU A 295 -4.41 -21.01 -10.83
N ASN A 296 -5.63 -21.07 -10.30
CA ASN A 296 -6.81 -21.48 -11.07
C ASN A 296 -7.31 -20.28 -11.90
N THR A 297 -7.65 -20.50 -13.17
CA THR A 297 -8.15 -19.47 -14.10
C THR A 297 -9.40 -18.74 -13.60
N HIS A 298 -10.14 -19.34 -12.66
CA HIS A 298 -11.33 -18.79 -12.00
C HIS A 298 -11.06 -18.15 -10.63
N THR A 299 -9.80 -17.98 -10.24
CA THR A 299 -9.39 -17.29 -9.01
C THR A 299 -8.78 -15.93 -9.37
N ALA A 300 -9.28 -14.85 -8.77
CA ALA A 300 -8.63 -13.54 -8.83
C ALA A 300 -7.56 -13.40 -7.73
N VAL A 301 -6.71 -12.39 -7.83
CA VAL A 301 -5.80 -11.97 -6.75
C VAL A 301 -6.40 -10.73 -6.08
N SER A 302 -6.59 -10.78 -4.76
CA SER A 302 -7.11 -9.67 -3.95
C SER A 302 -5.97 -9.05 -3.14
N GLU A 303 -5.89 -7.72 -3.17
CA GLU A 303 -4.92 -6.88 -2.45
C GLU A 303 -5.60 -5.53 -2.16
N HIS A 304 -5.18 -4.83 -1.11
CA HIS A 304 -5.79 -3.54 -0.75
C HIS A 304 -5.41 -2.43 -1.75
N VAL A 305 -6.29 -1.45 -1.89
CA VAL A 305 -6.08 -0.28 -2.77
C VAL A 305 -5.88 1.04 -2.01
N HIS A 306 -5.77 0.98 -0.67
CA HIS A 306 -5.28 2.09 0.16
C HIS A 306 -3.77 2.30 -0.07
N LEU A 307 -3.40 3.50 -0.55
CA LEU A 307 -2.02 3.95 -0.73
C LEU A 307 -1.47 4.50 0.59
N GLY A 308 -1.21 3.60 1.54
CA GLY A 308 -0.69 3.92 2.86
C GLY A 308 -0.34 2.67 3.65
N SER A 309 -0.32 2.80 4.99
CA SER A 309 -0.11 1.70 5.94
C SER A 309 -0.90 1.97 7.22
N GLY A 310 -1.22 0.91 7.98
CA GLY A 310 -2.10 0.96 9.14
C GLY A 310 -3.58 1.08 8.78
N ASP A 311 -4.42 1.48 9.75
CA ASP A 311 -5.84 1.77 9.51
C ASP A 311 -5.98 3.11 8.75
N PRO A 312 -6.63 3.14 7.57
CA PRO A 312 -6.84 4.37 6.82
C PRO A 312 -7.74 5.41 7.49
N PHE A 313 -8.34 5.12 8.65
CA PHE A 313 -9.16 6.03 9.46
C PHE A 313 -8.47 6.54 10.73
N THR A 314 -7.29 6.02 11.08
CA THR A 314 -6.43 6.56 12.15
C THR A 314 -4.98 6.83 11.68
N PRO A 315 -4.76 7.58 10.58
CA PRO A 315 -3.42 7.79 10.03
C PRO A 315 -2.49 8.48 11.06
N GLY A 316 -1.41 7.79 11.43
CA GLY A 316 -0.42 8.26 12.40
C GLY A 316 -0.74 7.96 13.87
N PHE A 317 -1.86 7.32 14.18
CA PHE A 317 -2.29 6.99 15.55
C PHE A 317 -2.77 5.53 15.69
N PRO A 318 -2.66 4.90 16.87
CA PRO A 318 -3.24 3.59 17.12
C PRO A 318 -4.77 3.58 16.95
N SER A 319 -5.30 2.45 16.49
CA SER A 319 -6.73 2.28 16.20
C SER A 319 -7.51 1.94 17.49
N PHE A 320 -7.93 3.00 18.19
CA PHE A 320 -8.70 2.93 19.44
C PHE A 320 -10.19 2.69 19.23
N ASN A 321 -10.87 2.16 20.25
CA ASN A 321 -12.31 1.94 20.25
C ASN A 321 -13.12 3.24 20.38
N HIS A 322 -13.25 3.97 19.26
CA HIS A 322 -14.32 4.94 18.91
C HIS A 322 -14.70 6.09 19.87
N THR A 323 -14.01 6.31 21.00
CA THR A 323 -14.44 7.30 22.02
C THR A 323 -13.60 8.57 22.15
N GLN A 324 -12.35 8.59 21.67
CA GLN A 324 -11.42 9.70 21.96
C GLN A 324 -11.13 10.64 20.79
N PHE A 325 -11.21 10.15 19.54
CA PHE A 325 -10.97 10.95 18.33
C PHE A 325 -11.96 10.59 17.22
N PRO A 326 -12.45 11.56 16.43
CA PRO A 326 -13.21 11.26 15.22
C PRO A 326 -12.29 10.61 14.17
N PRO A 327 -12.79 9.66 13.35
CA PRO A 327 -11.99 9.02 12.31
C PRO A 327 -11.60 10.04 11.23
N ILE A 328 -10.31 10.06 10.86
CA ILE A 328 -9.77 10.96 9.83
C ILE A 328 -9.44 10.12 8.60
N GLN A 329 -10.16 10.37 7.50
CA GLN A 329 -9.97 9.62 6.27
C GLN A 329 -8.59 9.90 5.64
N SER A 330 -7.78 8.85 5.46
CA SER A 330 -6.47 8.91 4.81
C SER A 330 -6.59 9.39 3.36
N SER A 331 -5.74 10.34 2.98
CA SER A 331 -5.58 10.82 1.60
C SER A 331 -5.02 9.78 0.62
N GLY A 332 -4.61 8.61 1.10
CA GLY A 332 -4.25 7.46 0.28
C GLY A 332 -5.45 6.58 -0.13
N LEU A 333 -6.67 6.88 0.32
CA LEU A 333 -7.86 6.14 -0.12
C LEU A 333 -8.29 6.59 -1.53
N PRO A 334 -8.58 5.65 -2.45
CA PRO A 334 -8.99 5.99 -3.82
C PRO A 334 -10.43 6.51 -3.86
N PHE A 335 -10.72 7.35 -4.86
CA PHE A 335 -12.05 7.86 -5.16
C PHE A 335 -12.76 7.06 -6.27
N ILE A 336 -12.03 6.20 -6.99
CA ILE A 336 -12.58 5.36 -8.08
C ILE A 336 -12.79 3.90 -7.67
N PRO A 337 -13.84 3.21 -8.21
CA PRO A 337 -14.10 1.82 -7.90
C PRO A 337 -13.03 0.89 -8.52
N ALA A 338 -12.51 -0.03 -7.71
CA ALA A 338 -11.51 -1.02 -8.09
C ALA A 338 -11.97 -2.44 -7.74
N LEU A 339 -11.86 -3.37 -8.68
CA LEU A 339 -12.30 -4.76 -8.52
C LEU A 339 -11.26 -5.74 -9.08
N PRO A 340 -10.88 -6.80 -8.34
CA PRO A 340 -10.05 -7.86 -8.89
C PRO A 340 -10.93 -8.81 -9.70
N ILE A 341 -10.41 -9.29 -10.82
CA ILE A 341 -11.12 -10.19 -11.73
C ILE A 341 -10.25 -11.40 -12.08
N THR A 342 -10.92 -12.50 -12.45
CA THR A 342 -10.25 -13.74 -12.83
C THR A 342 -9.60 -13.61 -14.22
N ALA A 343 -8.67 -14.51 -14.55
CA ALA A 343 -8.11 -14.59 -15.89
C ALA A 343 -9.19 -14.86 -16.96
N THR A 344 -10.24 -15.64 -16.65
CA THR A 344 -11.36 -15.86 -17.59
C THR A 344 -12.19 -14.61 -17.84
N VAL A 345 -12.47 -13.81 -16.81
CA VAL A 345 -13.21 -12.53 -16.96
C VAL A 345 -12.39 -11.52 -17.75
N ALA A 346 -11.08 -11.44 -17.50
CA ALA A 346 -10.18 -10.60 -18.30
C ALA A 346 -10.13 -11.03 -19.77
N ALA A 347 -10.12 -12.34 -20.06
CA ALA A 347 -10.18 -12.84 -21.43
C ALA A 347 -11.52 -12.53 -22.13
N GLN A 348 -12.66 -12.70 -21.44
CA GLN A 348 -13.98 -12.36 -21.97
C GLN A 348 -14.11 -10.87 -22.31
N LEU A 349 -13.48 -10.00 -21.53
CA LEU A 349 -13.53 -8.56 -21.76
C LEU A 349 -12.54 -8.10 -22.84
N LEU A 350 -11.26 -8.49 -22.71
CA LEU A 350 -10.19 -8.01 -23.62
C LEU A 350 -10.23 -8.65 -25.01
N SER A 351 -10.93 -9.78 -25.21
CA SER A 351 -11.17 -10.34 -26.56
C SER A 351 -12.17 -9.52 -27.37
N GLN A 352 -13.08 -8.79 -26.73
CA GLN A 352 -14.03 -7.87 -27.37
C GLN A 352 -13.41 -6.50 -27.71
N LEU A 353 -12.16 -6.25 -27.30
CA LEU A 353 -11.48 -4.97 -27.43
C LEU A 353 -11.02 -4.68 -28.87
N SER A 354 -11.00 -3.39 -29.21
CA SER A 354 -10.55 -2.83 -30.49
C SER A 354 -9.75 -1.53 -30.27
N GLY A 355 -9.39 -0.82 -31.33
CA GLY A 355 -8.51 0.35 -31.28
C GLY A 355 -7.05 0.01 -31.58
N ALA A 356 -6.12 0.81 -31.06
CA ALA A 356 -4.68 0.70 -31.37
C ALA A 356 -4.06 -0.61 -30.85
N SER A 357 -3.03 -1.11 -31.54
CA SER A 357 -2.24 -2.27 -31.08
C SER A 357 -1.37 -1.90 -29.88
N CYS A 358 -1.29 -2.78 -28.87
CA CYS A 358 -0.28 -2.60 -27.82
C CYS A 358 1.15 -2.98 -28.29
N PRO A 359 2.20 -2.47 -27.62
CA PRO A 359 3.58 -2.90 -27.83
C PRO A 359 3.75 -4.42 -27.63
N PRO A 360 4.67 -5.09 -28.35
CA PRO A 360 4.87 -6.54 -28.21
C PRO A 360 5.17 -7.01 -26.78
N SER A 361 5.80 -6.16 -25.96
CA SER A 361 6.11 -6.42 -24.54
C SER A 361 4.90 -6.39 -23.60
N TRP A 362 3.75 -5.89 -24.05
CA TRP A 362 2.49 -5.86 -23.28
C TRP A 362 1.64 -7.13 -23.50
N ARG A 363 2.05 -8.01 -24.41
CA ARG A 363 1.28 -9.20 -24.79
C ARG A 363 1.24 -10.22 -23.64
N GLY A 364 0.05 -10.42 -23.09
CA GLY A 364 -0.24 -11.48 -22.10
C GLY A 364 -0.38 -12.87 -22.72
N ARG A 365 -0.71 -13.86 -21.88
CA ARG A 365 -1.06 -15.24 -22.29
C ARG A 365 -2.55 -15.58 -22.10
N LEU A 366 -3.44 -14.58 -22.06
CA LEU A 366 -4.88 -14.78 -22.09
C LEU A 366 -5.33 -15.44 -23.42
N PRO A 367 -6.25 -16.43 -23.38
CA PRO A 367 -6.75 -17.09 -24.59
C PRO A 367 -7.66 -16.15 -25.40
N TYR A 368 -7.58 -16.23 -26.72
CA TYR A 368 -8.39 -15.46 -27.69
C TYR A 368 -8.28 -13.92 -27.61
N VAL A 369 -7.39 -13.37 -26.77
CA VAL A 369 -7.14 -11.93 -26.66
C VAL A 369 -6.11 -11.47 -27.70
N ARG A 370 -6.37 -10.33 -28.36
CA ARG A 370 -5.43 -9.64 -29.25
C ARG A 370 -4.68 -8.55 -28.47
N CYS A 371 -3.45 -8.22 -28.86
CA CYS A 371 -2.74 -7.10 -28.24
C CYS A 371 -3.29 -5.76 -28.77
N VAL A 372 -4.39 -5.28 -28.19
CA VAL A 372 -4.97 -3.96 -28.45
C VAL A 372 -5.25 -3.24 -27.13
N VAL A 373 -5.34 -1.90 -27.16
CA VAL A 373 -5.46 -1.10 -25.92
C VAL A 373 -6.83 -0.48 -25.66
N GLY A 374 -7.77 -0.45 -26.61
CA GLY A 374 -9.05 0.27 -26.44
C GLY A 374 -9.02 1.67 -27.06
N PRO A 375 -9.95 2.57 -26.67
CA PRO A 375 -10.98 2.39 -25.62
C PRO A 375 -12.20 1.56 -26.03
N ASP A 376 -12.36 1.31 -27.34
CA ASP A 376 -13.62 0.81 -27.91
C ASP A 376 -13.77 -0.72 -27.83
N LEU A 377 -14.98 -1.15 -27.44
CA LEU A 377 -15.42 -2.54 -27.53
C LEU A 377 -16.22 -2.79 -28.81
N SER A 378 -16.26 -4.05 -29.25
CA SER A 378 -17.03 -4.49 -30.41
C SER A 378 -18.50 -4.05 -30.33
N ALA A 379 -19.05 -3.64 -31.48
CA ALA A 379 -20.41 -3.11 -31.63
C ALA A 379 -20.75 -1.89 -30.73
N GLY A 380 -19.76 -1.06 -30.34
CA GLY A 380 -20.00 0.18 -29.58
C GLY A 380 -20.42 -0.05 -28.13
N ARG A 381 -20.11 -1.22 -27.58
CA ARG A 381 -20.41 -1.60 -26.19
C ARG A 381 -19.58 -0.78 -25.21
N ARG A 382 -20.05 -0.70 -23.97
CA ARG A 382 -19.35 -0.12 -22.81
C ARG A 382 -19.40 -1.10 -21.64
N VAL A 383 -18.53 -0.89 -20.66
CA VAL A 383 -18.59 -1.58 -19.36
C VAL A 383 -19.27 -0.69 -18.35
N GLN A 384 -20.22 -1.25 -17.61
CA GLN A 384 -20.66 -0.74 -16.31
C GLN A 384 -19.98 -1.57 -15.22
N LEU A 385 -19.21 -0.91 -14.36
CA LEU A 385 -18.60 -1.49 -13.16
C LEU A 385 -19.28 -0.87 -11.94
N SER A 386 -19.79 -1.71 -11.05
CA SER A 386 -20.39 -1.30 -9.78
C SER A 386 -19.71 -2.02 -8.62
N VAL A 387 -19.20 -1.27 -7.64
CA VAL A 387 -18.49 -1.82 -6.46
C VAL A 387 -19.23 -1.43 -5.19
N HIS A 388 -19.56 -2.45 -4.40
CA HIS A 388 -20.36 -2.36 -3.18
C HIS A 388 -19.68 -3.15 -2.06
N ASN A 389 -18.82 -2.45 -1.34
CA ASN A 389 -18.08 -2.96 -0.19
C ASN A 389 -18.49 -2.14 1.05
N LYS A 390 -18.61 -2.77 2.21
CA LYS A 390 -19.03 -2.14 3.47
C LYS A 390 -17.88 -2.10 4.46
N MET A 391 -17.72 -0.96 5.14
CA MET A 391 -16.81 -0.83 6.28
C MET A 391 -17.41 -1.52 7.52
N ALA A 392 -16.57 -2.20 8.29
CA ALA A 392 -16.92 -2.82 9.57
C ALA A 392 -15.76 -2.63 10.57
N PRO A 393 -16.03 -2.22 11.82
CA PRO A 393 -15.02 -2.25 12.87
C PRO A 393 -14.74 -3.71 13.24
N ILE A 394 -13.46 -4.07 13.28
CA ILE A 394 -12.97 -5.43 13.51
C ILE A 394 -11.98 -5.43 14.66
N LEU A 395 -12.15 -6.38 15.58
CA LEU A 395 -11.17 -6.68 16.61
C LEU A 395 -10.01 -7.47 15.99
N LEU A 396 -8.82 -6.90 16.04
CA LEU A 396 -7.56 -7.56 15.69
C LEU A 396 -6.78 -7.85 16.97
N ASN A 397 -6.17 -9.04 17.04
CA ASN A 397 -5.49 -9.53 18.23
C ASN A 397 -4.02 -9.83 17.90
N ASN A 398 -3.13 -8.93 18.29
CA ASN A 398 -1.69 -9.14 18.22
C ASN A 398 -1.25 -10.04 19.38
N ILE A 399 -0.43 -11.05 19.09
CA ILE A 399 0.15 -11.95 20.09
C ILE A 399 1.64 -11.69 20.16
N PHE A 400 2.11 -11.25 21.33
CA PHE A 400 3.50 -10.89 21.56
C PHE A 400 4.15 -11.82 22.57
N SER A 401 5.44 -12.10 22.37
CA SER A 401 6.27 -12.85 23.30
C SER A 401 7.73 -12.53 23.07
N SER A 402 8.53 -12.50 24.14
CA SER A 402 9.95 -12.14 24.10
C SER A 402 10.81 -13.09 24.95
N LEU A 403 12.11 -13.07 24.66
CA LEU A 403 13.16 -13.61 25.52
C LEU A 403 14.08 -12.45 25.89
N GLU A 404 14.47 -12.32 27.16
CA GLU A 404 15.27 -11.18 27.62
C GLU A 404 16.74 -11.28 27.18
N GLY A 405 17.26 -10.20 26.62
CA GLY A 405 18.66 -10.09 26.23
C GLY A 405 19.57 -9.99 27.45
N ARG A 406 20.42 -11.01 27.70
CA ARG A 406 21.34 -11.07 28.86
C ARG A 406 22.38 -9.94 28.98
N VAL A 407 22.46 -9.06 27.98
CA VAL A 407 23.41 -7.93 27.91
C VAL A 407 22.66 -6.65 27.57
N GLU A 408 21.79 -6.71 26.56
CA GLU A 408 20.93 -5.61 26.11
C GLU A 408 19.46 -6.11 26.12
N PRO A 409 18.70 -5.90 27.21
CA PRO A 409 17.31 -6.38 27.36
C PRO A 409 16.23 -5.35 26.96
N GLY A 410 16.61 -4.21 26.37
CA GLY A 410 15.74 -3.06 26.10
C GLY A 410 15.31 -2.88 24.65
#